data_AF-A0A413RJ59-F1
#
_entry.id   AF-A0A413RJ59-F1
#
_cell.length_a   1.000
_cell.length_b   1.000
_cell.length_c   1.000
_cell.angle_alpha   90.00
_cell.angle_beta   90.00
_cell.angle_gamma   90.00
#
_symmetry.space_group_name_H-M   'P 1'
#
loop_
_entity.id
_entity.type
_entity.pdbx_description
1 polymer ?
#
loop_
_entity_poly.entity_id
_entity_poly.type
_entity_poly.pdbx_seq_one_letter_code
_entity_poly.pdbx_strand_id
1 'polypeptide(L)'
;MLTGLAAAAPAQAADGATRVVVTATVARARPATSSTVKKRLKRMDRVVVTSTRGSWARTSTGWVPAKTLARANHYADTVAAQHGLRIVYTNKQACGTRASVSTATAFQAGGCYVAGSNDLQLTKSAAYDGKATWKRTAIRNLVLHESAHALIWRAVGSAHPALAGSRSEQVTDAYAWKYLGATSRTAGGYGFSAKDLAAAKAIRAKG
;
A
#
# COMPACT_ATOMS: atom_id res chain seq x y z
N MET A 1 -42.85 -18.33 36.47
CA MET A 1 -42.15 -18.64 35.19
C MET A 1 -41.35 -17.41 34.80
N LEU A 2 -40.04 -17.41 35.08
CA LEU A 2 -39.13 -16.30 34.77
C LEU A 2 -38.57 -16.48 33.36
N THR A 3 -38.82 -15.50 32.51
CA THR A 3 -38.31 -15.36 31.15
C THR A 3 -36.79 -15.18 31.18
N GLY A 4 -36.07 -16.09 30.53
CA GLY A 4 -34.62 -16.01 30.38
C GLY A 4 -34.22 -14.83 29.52
N LEU A 5 -33.44 -13.90 30.09
CA LEU A 5 -32.65 -12.95 29.32
C LEU A 5 -31.59 -13.73 28.53
N ALA A 6 -31.73 -13.79 27.21
CA ALA A 6 -30.65 -14.19 26.34
C ALA A 6 -29.48 -13.19 26.50
N ALA A 7 -28.37 -13.67 27.06
CA ALA A 7 -27.15 -12.89 27.18
C ALA A 7 -26.71 -12.38 25.79
N ALA A 8 -26.64 -11.06 25.64
CA ALA A 8 -26.06 -10.44 24.46
C ALA A 8 -24.60 -10.87 24.36
N ALA A 9 -24.22 -11.50 23.24
CA ALA A 9 -22.83 -11.83 22.94
C ALA A 9 -21.96 -10.57 23.09
N PRO A 10 -20.77 -10.67 23.72
CA PRO A 10 -19.94 -9.50 23.98
C PRO A 10 -19.55 -8.84 22.66
N ALA A 11 -19.78 -7.52 22.57
CA ALA A 11 -19.28 -6.71 21.48
C ALA A 11 -17.75 -6.77 21.49
N GLN A 12 -17.16 -7.46 20.50
CA GLN A 12 -15.71 -7.50 20.36
C GLN A 12 -15.19 -6.08 20.07
N ALA A 13 -14.19 -5.67 20.84
CA ALA A 13 -13.66 -4.31 20.87
C ALA A 13 -13.28 -3.79 19.47
N ALA A 14 -13.50 -2.49 19.28
CA ALA A 14 -12.94 -1.71 18.19
C ALA A 14 -11.42 -1.94 18.12
N ASP A 15 -10.90 -2.54 17.06
CA ASP A 15 -9.45 -2.62 16.89
C ASP A 15 -8.87 -1.31 16.31
N GLY A 16 -9.73 -0.36 15.88
CA GLY A 16 -9.30 0.85 15.18
C GLY A 16 -8.56 0.54 13.88
N ALA A 17 -8.61 -0.70 13.40
CA ALA A 17 -7.75 -1.16 12.33
C ALA A 17 -8.32 -0.73 10.99
N THR A 18 -7.46 -0.13 10.17
CA THR A 18 -7.77 0.09 8.76
C THR A 18 -7.87 -1.26 8.06
N ARG A 19 -9.03 -1.56 7.50
CA ARG A 19 -9.26 -2.72 6.66
C ARG A 19 -9.44 -2.31 5.23
N VAL A 20 -9.22 -3.26 4.33
CA VAL A 20 -9.44 -3.07 2.91
C VAL A 20 -10.60 -3.95 2.46
N VAL A 21 -11.45 -3.40 1.61
CA VAL A 21 -12.58 -4.09 0.99
C VAL A 21 -12.06 -5.08 -0.05
N VAL A 22 -12.17 -6.38 0.21
CA VAL A 22 -11.71 -7.44 -0.70
C VAL A 22 -12.76 -7.82 -1.75
N THR A 23 -14.03 -7.61 -1.42
CA THR A 23 -15.18 -7.85 -2.29
C THR A 23 -16.01 -6.59 -2.29
N ALA A 24 -16.29 -6.02 -3.46
CA ALA A 24 -17.12 -4.83 -3.58
C ALA A 24 -18.43 -5.02 -2.80
N THR A 25 -18.84 -4.00 -2.06
CA THR A 25 -19.91 -4.11 -1.07
C THR A 25 -20.63 -2.78 -0.90
N VAL A 26 -21.68 -2.78 -0.08
CA VAL A 26 -22.46 -1.59 0.22
C VAL A 26 -22.41 -1.34 1.72
N ALA A 27 -21.96 -0.14 2.09
CA ALA A 27 -22.02 0.36 3.45
C ALA A 27 -23.45 0.84 3.75
N ARG A 28 -24.00 0.40 4.88
CA ARG A 28 -25.39 0.61 5.28
C ARG A 28 -25.50 1.36 6.60
N ALA A 29 -26.68 1.95 6.85
CA ALA A 29 -26.92 2.70 8.08
C ALA A 29 -26.98 1.80 9.33
N ARG A 30 -27.48 0.56 9.17
CA ARG A 30 -27.58 -0.46 10.22
C ARG A 30 -27.03 -1.81 9.72
N PRO A 31 -26.67 -2.75 10.61
CA PRO A 31 -26.14 -4.07 10.26
C PRO A 31 -27.25 -5.01 9.74
N ALA A 32 -27.89 -4.62 8.63
CA ALA A 32 -28.96 -5.38 7.99
C ALA A 32 -28.96 -5.13 6.48
N THR A 33 -29.21 -6.17 5.67
CA THR A 33 -29.23 -6.08 4.20
C THR A 33 -30.35 -5.22 3.66
N SER A 34 -31.45 -5.07 4.39
CA SER A 34 -32.58 -4.19 4.07
C SER A 34 -32.36 -2.72 4.49
N SER A 35 -31.29 -2.42 5.23
CA SER A 35 -31.02 -1.06 5.70
C SER A 35 -30.58 -0.14 4.57
N THR A 36 -30.94 1.15 4.69
CA THR A 36 -30.54 2.25 3.81
C THR A 36 -29.07 2.20 3.44
N VAL A 37 -28.82 2.34 2.14
CA VAL A 37 -27.47 2.42 1.56
C VAL A 37 -26.88 3.79 1.86
N LYS A 38 -25.70 3.81 2.49
CA LYS A 38 -24.91 5.04 2.70
C LYS A 38 -23.91 5.26 1.58
N LYS A 39 -23.19 4.21 1.17
CA LYS A 39 -22.15 4.30 0.14
C LYS A 39 -21.92 2.95 -0.52
N ARG A 40 -21.62 2.97 -1.81
CA ARG A 40 -21.07 1.80 -2.53
C ARG A 40 -19.55 1.81 -2.37
N LEU A 41 -19.01 0.73 -1.82
CA LEU A 41 -17.58 0.56 -1.62
C LEU A 41 -17.03 -0.37 -2.70
N LYS A 42 -15.97 0.08 -3.37
CA LYS A 42 -15.27 -0.68 -4.39
C LYS A 42 -14.23 -1.59 -3.74
N ARG A 43 -13.83 -2.63 -4.46
CA ARG A 43 -12.67 -3.44 -4.07
C ARG A 43 -11.45 -2.52 -3.94
N MET A 44 -10.65 -2.73 -2.90
CA MET A 44 -9.51 -1.93 -2.46
C MET A 44 -9.84 -0.62 -1.72
N ASP A 45 -11.12 -0.28 -1.52
CA ASP A 45 -11.48 0.85 -0.65
C ASP A 45 -10.99 0.59 0.78
N ARG A 46 -10.39 1.62 1.39
CA ARG A 46 -9.95 1.59 2.78
C ARG A 46 -11.08 2.04 3.68
N VAL A 47 -11.26 1.31 4.78
CA VAL A 47 -12.25 1.63 5.80
C VAL A 47 -11.63 1.43 7.17
N VAL A 48 -11.91 2.33 8.12
CA VAL A 48 -11.51 2.12 9.51
C VAL A 48 -12.60 1.33 10.19
N VAL A 49 -12.30 0.15 10.73
CA VAL A 49 -13.28 -0.64 11.50
C VAL A 49 -13.29 -0.14 12.93
N THR A 50 -14.48 0.23 13.41
CA THR A 50 -14.66 0.79 14.76
C THR A 50 -15.43 -0.15 15.67
N SER A 51 -16.07 -1.21 15.17
CA SER A 51 -16.64 -2.30 15.98
C SER A 51 -17.16 -3.41 15.08
N THR A 52 -17.44 -4.58 15.67
CA THR A 52 -18.15 -5.68 15.01
C THR A 52 -19.42 -6.04 15.76
N ARG A 53 -20.44 -6.49 15.03
CA ARG A 53 -21.70 -7.02 15.58
C ARG A 53 -22.16 -8.19 14.73
N GLY A 54 -21.99 -9.41 15.25
CA GLY A 54 -22.25 -10.63 14.49
C GLY A 54 -21.44 -10.66 13.19
N SER A 55 -22.11 -10.88 12.06
CA SER A 55 -21.50 -10.93 10.72
C SER A 55 -21.25 -9.56 10.08
N TRP A 56 -21.40 -8.46 10.84
CA TRP A 56 -21.23 -7.09 10.36
C TRP A 56 -20.10 -6.35 11.06
N ALA A 57 -19.43 -5.47 10.33
CA ALA A 57 -18.43 -4.54 10.84
C ALA A 57 -18.95 -3.09 10.67
N ARG A 58 -18.88 -2.30 11.74
CA ARG A 58 -19.07 -0.85 11.68
C ARG A 58 -17.78 -0.21 11.21
N THR A 59 -17.89 0.65 10.20
CA THR A 59 -16.75 1.36 9.63
C THR A 59 -16.95 2.87 9.64
N SER A 60 -15.90 3.61 9.30
CA SER A 60 -15.96 5.06 9.01
C SER A 60 -17.03 5.44 7.97
N THR A 61 -17.47 4.51 7.12
CA THR A 61 -18.48 4.76 6.08
C THR A 61 -19.88 4.25 6.43
N GLY A 62 -19.97 3.26 7.32
CA GLY A 62 -21.22 2.57 7.68
C GLY A 62 -21.01 1.09 7.98
N TRP A 63 -22.08 0.33 8.10
CA TRP A 63 -22.05 -1.11 8.35
C TRP A 63 -21.86 -1.90 7.07
N VAL A 64 -20.90 -2.83 7.06
CA VAL A 64 -20.62 -3.75 5.95
C VAL A 64 -20.56 -5.18 6.46
N PRO A 65 -20.81 -6.21 5.63
CA PRO A 65 -20.56 -7.58 6.03
C PRO A 65 -19.08 -7.77 6.36
N ALA A 66 -18.74 -8.30 7.55
CA ALA A 66 -17.36 -8.43 8.00
C ALA A 66 -16.51 -9.29 7.05
N LYS A 67 -17.13 -10.29 6.39
CA LYS A 67 -16.49 -11.16 5.39
C LYS A 67 -15.99 -10.44 4.14
N THR A 68 -16.45 -9.22 3.86
CA THR A 68 -15.96 -8.43 2.72
C THR A 68 -14.73 -7.59 3.06
N LEU A 69 -14.22 -7.69 4.30
CA LEU A 69 -13.05 -6.96 4.78
C LEU A 69 -11.91 -7.94 5.04
N ALA A 70 -10.70 -7.53 4.67
CA ALA A 70 -9.47 -8.16 5.15
C ALA A 70 -8.62 -7.15 5.92
N ARG A 71 -7.76 -7.65 6.81
CA ARG A 71 -6.72 -6.81 7.42
C ARG A 71 -5.88 -6.22 6.29
N ALA A 72 -5.73 -4.90 6.29
CA ALA A 72 -4.80 -4.24 5.38
C ALA A 72 -3.39 -4.73 5.74
N ASN A 73 -2.53 -4.91 4.73
CA ASN A 73 -1.10 -4.99 4.97
C ASN A 73 -0.59 -3.60 5.37
N HIS A 74 -0.80 -3.26 6.64
CA HIS A 74 -0.39 -1.99 7.24
C HIS A 74 1.12 -1.78 7.17
N TYR A 75 1.91 -2.83 6.93
CA TYR A 75 3.36 -2.71 6.89
C TYR A 75 3.81 -1.80 5.74
N ALA A 76 3.22 -1.93 4.55
CA ALA A 76 3.52 -1.04 3.42
C ALA A 76 3.16 0.41 3.74
N ASP A 77 2.01 0.62 4.38
CA ASP A 77 1.56 1.94 4.79
C ASP A 77 2.47 2.58 5.83
N THR A 78 2.87 1.82 6.85
CA THR A 78 3.77 2.31 7.90
C THR A 78 5.11 2.72 7.30
N VAL A 79 5.65 1.93 6.37
CA VAL A 79 6.91 2.27 5.69
C VAL A 79 6.75 3.53 4.82
N ALA A 80 5.65 3.65 4.05
CA ALA A 80 5.41 4.85 3.23
C ALA A 80 5.21 6.11 4.10
N ALA A 81 4.49 5.99 5.21
CA ALA A 81 4.19 7.09 6.12
C ALA A 81 5.46 7.69 6.75
N GLN A 82 6.52 6.90 6.96
CA GLN A 82 7.83 7.39 7.41
C GLN A 82 8.45 8.44 6.48
N HIS A 83 7.97 8.51 5.23
CA HIS A 83 8.44 9.44 4.20
C HIS A 83 7.36 10.47 3.79
N GLY A 84 6.26 10.56 4.55
CA GLY A 84 5.13 11.44 4.23
C GLY A 84 4.42 11.02 2.94
N LEU A 85 4.32 9.72 2.69
CA LEU A 85 3.69 9.13 1.51
C LEU A 85 2.56 8.19 1.94
N ARG A 86 1.66 7.90 0.99
CA ARG A 86 0.48 7.07 1.21
C ARG A 86 0.40 5.97 0.15
N ILE A 87 0.01 4.76 0.56
CA ILE A 87 -0.22 3.66 -0.38
C ILE A 87 -1.64 3.73 -0.93
N VAL A 88 -1.74 3.69 -2.26
CA VAL A 88 -2.97 3.48 -3.02
C VAL A 88 -2.90 2.10 -3.65
N TYR A 89 -3.70 1.16 -3.15
CA TYR A 89 -3.73 -0.17 -3.74
C TYR A 89 -4.58 -0.23 -4.99
N THR A 90 -4.03 -0.77 -6.07
CA THR A 90 -4.67 -0.84 -7.37
C THR A 90 -4.73 -2.27 -7.93
N ASN A 91 -5.72 -2.48 -8.80
CA ASN A 91 -5.90 -3.72 -9.54
C ASN A 91 -5.15 -3.73 -10.88
N LYS A 92 -4.59 -2.59 -11.30
CA LYS A 92 -3.77 -2.47 -12.52
C LYS A 92 -2.30 -2.61 -12.15
N GLN A 93 -1.48 -3.21 -13.02
CA GLN A 93 -0.03 -2.97 -13.00
C GLN A 93 0.13 -1.46 -13.20
N ALA A 94 0.55 -0.76 -12.16
CA ALA A 94 0.52 0.71 -12.10
C ALA A 94 1.62 1.36 -12.94
N CYS A 95 2.70 0.63 -13.20
CA CYS A 95 3.85 1.05 -13.99
C CYS A 95 3.66 0.48 -15.39
N GLY A 96 3.94 1.28 -16.42
CA GLY A 96 3.63 1.05 -17.83
C GLY A 96 3.67 -0.40 -18.33
N THR A 97 2.83 -0.69 -19.31
CA THR A 97 2.50 -1.98 -19.94
C THR A 97 3.68 -2.80 -20.53
N ARG A 98 4.79 -3.02 -19.82
CA ARG A 98 5.79 -4.01 -20.22
C ARG A 98 5.29 -5.40 -19.86
N ALA A 99 4.57 -5.99 -20.81
CA ALA A 99 3.96 -7.32 -20.80
C ALA A 99 4.95 -8.50 -20.73
N SER A 100 6.20 -8.29 -20.31
CA SER A 100 7.22 -9.34 -20.30
C SER A 100 8.32 -9.00 -19.30
N VAL A 101 8.00 -9.15 -18.01
CA VAL A 101 9.01 -9.26 -16.96
C VAL A 101 9.17 -10.75 -16.64
N SER A 102 10.31 -11.32 -17.02
CA SER A 102 10.63 -12.72 -16.72
C SER A 102 10.73 -12.91 -15.21
N THR A 103 10.25 -14.06 -14.76
CA THR A 103 9.85 -14.42 -13.39
C THR A 103 10.99 -14.50 -12.36
N ALA A 104 12.18 -13.94 -12.63
CA ALA A 104 13.29 -13.94 -11.69
C ALA A 104 13.33 -12.70 -10.76
N THR A 105 12.64 -11.59 -11.11
CA THR A 105 12.52 -10.41 -10.25
C THR A 105 11.10 -9.88 -10.23
N ALA A 106 10.22 -10.52 -9.45
CA ALA A 106 8.82 -10.10 -9.23
C ALA A 106 8.67 -8.62 -8.76
N PHE A 107 9.77 -7.98 -8.43
CA PHE A 107 9.92 -6.63 -7.91
C PHE A 107 9.60 -5.51 -8.92
N GLN A 108 9.97 -5.70 -10.19
CA GLN A 108 9.90 -4.66 -11.23
C GLN A 108 8.46 -4.30 -11.66
N ALA A 109 7.44 -4.96 -11.09
CA ALA A 109 6.02 -4.76 -11.40
C ALA A 109 5.14 -4.52 -10.16
N GLY A 110 5.74 -4.33 -8.98
CA GLY A 110 5.01 -4.35 -7.71
C GLY A 110 4.28 -3.06 -7.37
N GLY A 111 4.83 -1.90 -7.78
CA GLY A 111 4.30 -0.59 -7.45
C GLY A 111 4.94 0.56 -8.23
N CYS A 112 4.39 1.76 -8.10
CA CYS A 112 4.75 2.96 -8.84
C CYS A 112 4.55 4.21 -8.00
N TYR A 113 5.51 5.14 -8.01
CA TYR A 113 5.29 6.51 -7.58
C TYR A 113 4.44 7.31 -8.59
N VAL A 114 3.41 8.00 -8.11
CA VAL A 114 2.63 8.94 -8.93
C VAL A 114 3.31 10.32 -8.88
N ALA A 115 3.99 10.66 -9.96
CA ALA A 115 4.70 11.93 -10.15
C ALA A 115 3.91 13.16 -9.65
N GLY A 116 4.56 13.99 -8.83
CA GLY A 116 3.97 15.22 -8.28
C GLY A 116 2.94 15.00 -7.17
N SER A 117 2.73 13.77 -6.70
CA SER A 117 1.80 13.46 -5.62
C SER A 117 2.51 12.93 -4.37
N ASN A 118 1.74 12.59 -3.34
CA ASN A 118 2.20 11.82 -2.17
C ASN A 118 1.77 10.35 -2.23
N ASP A 119 1.33 9.87 -3.39
CA ASP A 119 0.75 8.55 -3.53
C ASP A 119 1.73 7.56 -4.18
N LEU A 120 1.83 6.39 -3.56
CA LEU A 120 2.51 5.21 -4.08
C LEU A 120 1.45 4.18 -4.46
N GLN A 121 1.39 3.80 -5.72
CA GLN A 121 0.47 2.78 -6.20
C GLN A 121 1.09 1.40 -6.05
N LEU A 122 0.49 0.50 -5.28
CA LEU A 122 0.94 -0.89 -5.17
C LEU A 122 -0.12 -1.85 -5.72
N THR A 123 0.33 -2.95 -6.32
CA THR A 123 -0.57 -4.01 -6.79
C THR A 123 -1.33 -4.69 -5.64
N LYS A 124 -2.52 -5.24 -5.95
CA LYS A 124 -3.34 -5.98 -4.97
C LYS A 124 -2.60 -7.14 -4.27
N SER A 125 -1.58 -7.72 -4.89
CA SER A 125 -0.76 -8.79 -4.30
C SER A 125 0.05 -8.34 -3.09
N ALA A 126 0.34 -7.04 -2.97
CA ALA A 126 1.03 -6.47 -1.82
C ALA A 126 0.07 -6.05 -0.67
N ALA A 127 -1.25 -6.12 -0.87
CA ALA A 127 -2.22 -5.44 -0.02
C ALA A 127 -2.71 -6.22 1.22
N TYR A 128 -2.44 -7.53 1.33
CA TYR A 128 -3.05 -8.36 2.38
C TYR A 128 -2.09 -9.40 2.99
N ASP A 129 -1.94 -9.38 4.32
CA ASP A 129 -1.01 -10.25 5.08
C ASP A 129 -1.31 -11.76 5.00
N GLY A 130 -2.49 -12.19 4.51
CA GLY A 130 -2.87 -13.61 4.42
C GLY A 130 -2.82 -14.23 3.02
N LYS A 131 -2.55 -13.43 1.98
CA LYS A 131 -2.39 -13.88 0.58
C LYS A 131 -1.22 -13.21 -0.14
N ALA A 132 -0.46 -12.36 0.56
CA ALA A 132 0.75 -11.79 0.02
C ALA A 132 1.72 -12.94 -0.27
N THR A 133 1.93 -13.23 -1.56
CA THR A 133 3.05 -14.06 -2.02
C THR A 133 4.41 -13.41 -1.70
N TRP A 134 4.40 -12.16 -1.22
CA TRP A 134 5.57 -11.34 -0.98
C TRP A 134 5.95 -11.36 0.49
N LYS A 135 7.21 -11.73 0.76
CA LYS A 135 7.81 -11.60 2.09
C LYS A 135 7.80 -10.13 2.52
N ARG A 136 7.67 -9.85 3.83
CA ARG A 136 7.72 -8.49 4.38
C ARG A 136 8.93 -7.69 3.90
N THR A 137 10.10 -8.31 3.80
CA THR A 137 11.32 -7.68 3.26
C THR A 137 11.16 -7.22 1.82
N ALA A 138 10.42 -7.97 0.99
CA ALA A 138 10.13 -7.55 -0.38
C ALA A 138 9.13 -6.38 -0.41
N ILE A 139 8.10 -6.40 0.44
CA ILE A 139 7.20 -5.23 0.56
C ILE A 139 7.97 -4.00 1.03
N ARG A 140 8.86 -4.16 2.02
CA ARG A 140 9.71 -3.07 2.52
C ARG A 140 10.52 -2.45 1.39
N ASN A 141 11.31 -3.26 0.70
CA ASN A 141 12.22 -2.78 -0.33
C ASN A 141 11.46 -2.13 -1.49
N LEU A 142 10.25 -2.61 -1.83
CA LEU A 142 9.37 -1.99 -2.83
C LEU A 142 8.91 -0.61 -2.40
N VAL A 143 8.36 -0.50 -1.20
CA VAL A 143 7.88 0.79 -0.72
C VAL A 143 9.03 1.78 -0.62
N LEU A 144 10.22 1.35 -0.20
CA LEU A 144 11.40 2.22 -0.12
C LEU A 144 11.90 2.63 -1.51
N HIS A 145 11.85 1.75 -2.51
CA HIS A 145 12.16 2.10 -3.90
C HIS A 145 11.17 3.17 -4.42
N GLU A 146 9.86 2.95 -4.29
CA GLU A 146 8.87 3.96 -4.72
C GLU A 146 8.94 5.26 -3.91
N SER A 147 9.30 5.16 -2.63
CA SER A 147 9.55 6.34 -1.79
C SER A 147 10.77 7.12 -2.27
N ALA A 148 11.82 6.44 -2.75
CA ALA A 148 12.97 7.09 -3.33
C ALA A 148 12.60 7.86 -4.61
N HIS A 149 11.74 7.33 -5.48
CA HIS A 149 11.20 8.08 -6.63
C HIS A 149 10.53 9.39 -6.18
N ALA A 150 9.70 9.34 -5.14
CA ALA A 150 9.02 10.53 -4.62
C ALA A 150 10.00 11.56 -4.02
N LEU A 151 11.03 11.11 -3.30
CA LEU A 151 12.03 11.99 -2.70
C LEU A 151 12.97 12.59 -3.75
N ILE A 152 13.34 11.82 -4.76
CA ILE A 152 14.07 12.31 -5.94
C ILE A 152 13.24 13.38 -6.64
N TRP A 153 11.94 13.12 -6.89
CA TRP A 153 11.03 14.11 -7.47
C TRP A 153 10.97 15.39 -6.64
N ARG A 154 10.84 15.30 -5.32
CA ARG A 154 10.84 16.47 -4.43
C ARG A 154 12.14 17.26 -4.49
N ALA A 155 13.28 16.59 -4.64
CA ALA A 155 14.59 17.24 -4.68
C ALA A 155 14.90 17.92 -6.03
N VAL A 156 14.40 17.39 -7.16
CA VAL A 156 14.83 17.85 -8.50
C VAL A 156 13.69 18.07 -9.51
N GLY A 157 12.44 17.94 -9.07
CA GLY A 157 11.25 18.15 -9.91
C GLY A 157 10.99 17.07 -10.97
N SER A 158 11.69 15.94 -10.93
CA SER A 158 11.54 14.85 -11.91
C SER A 158 11.86 13.48 -11.31
N ALA A 159 11.11 12.45 -11.71
CA ALA A 159 11.39 11.04 -11.40
C ALA A 159 12.50 10.46 -12.31
N HIS A 160 12.81 11.15 -13.41
CA HIS A 160 13.93 10.87 -14.29
C HIS A 160 14.92 12.05 -14.25
N PRO A 161 15.67 12.23 -13.15
CA PRO A 161 16.61 13.32 -13.04
C PRO A 161 17.67 13.24 -14.15
N ALA A 162 18.05 14.38 -14.74
CA ALA A 162 19.09 14.43 -15.78
C ALA A 162 20.41 13.76 -15.31
N LEU A 163 20.72 13.84 -14.02
CA LEU A 163 21.87 13.19 -13.40
C LEU A 163 21.83 11.65 -13.49
N ALA A 164 20.66 11.04 -13.59
CA ALA A 164 20.49 9.61 -13.78
C ALA A 164 20.49 9.20 -15.27
N GLY A 165 20.17 10.12 -16.18
CA GLY A 165 19.97 9.79 -17.60
C GLY A 165 18.96 8.64 -17.77
N SER A 166 19.32 7.64 -18.57
CA SER A 166 18.50 6.43 -18.78
C SER A 166 18.48 5.45 -17.59
N ARG A 167 19.21 5.75 -16.50
CA ARG A 167 19.40 4.87 -15.35
C ARG A 167 18.63 5.31 -14.10
N SER A 168 17.47 5.94 -14.28
CA SER A 168 16.65 6.45 -13.17
C SER A 168 16.33 5.37 -12.14
N GLU A 169 15.93 4.18 -12.56
CA GLU A 169 15.57 3.08 -11.67
C GLU A 169 16.76 2.58 -10.83
N GLN A 170 17.96 2.56 -11.41
CA GLN A 170 19.17 2.17 -10.71
C GLN A 170 19.61 3.23 -9.71
N VAL A 171 19.44 4.51 -10.05
CA VAL A 171 19.66 5.62 -9.11
C VAL A 171 18.64 5.57 -7.97
N THR A 172 17.38 5.23 -8.26
CA THR A 172 16.35 5.00 -7.24
C THR A 172 16.71 3.83 -6.31
N ASP A 173 17.19 2.71 -6.85
CA ASP A 173 17.69 1.57 -6.05
C ASP A 173 18.86 1.99 -5.14
N ALA A 174 19.80 2.78 -5.67
CA ALA A 174 20.93 3.30 -4.91
C ALA A 174 20.47 4.22 -3.78
N TYR A 175 19.50 5.10 -4.06
CA TYR A 175 18.95 6.04 -3.09
C TYR A 175 18.20 5.30 -1.98
N ALA A 176 17.33 4.35 -2.33
CA ALA A 176 16.57 3.55 -1.38
C ALA A 176 17.49 2.75 -0.44
N TRP A 177 18.52 2.10 -0.99
CA TRP A 177 19.51 1.36 -0.21
C TRP A 177 20.33 2.26 0.70
N LYS A 178 20.85 3.37 0.16
CA LYS A 178 21.80 4.22 0.90
C LYS A 178 21.13 5.11 1.94
N TYR A 179 19.95 5.65 1.64
CA TYR A 179 19.34 6.73 2.44
C TYR A 179 18.04 6.33 3.12
N LEU A 180 17.34 5.30 2.63
CA LEU A 180 16.03 4.92 3.17
C LEU A 180 16.06 3.57 3.91
N GLY A 181 17.23 2.91 3.95
CA GLY A 181 17.42 1.66 4.69
C GLY A 181 16.76 0.46 4.02
N ALA A 182 16.75 0.42 2.68
CA ALA A 182 16.44 -0.81 1.95
C ALA A 182 17.55 -1.83 2.18
N THR A 183 17.18 -3.09 2.41
CA THR A 183 18.14 -4.14 2.77
C THR A 183 18.77 -4.82 1.55
N SER A 184 18.24 -4.56 0.36
CA SER A 184 18.75 -5.09 -0.90
C SER A 184 19.34 -3.97 -1.76
N ARG A 185 20.44 -4.27 -2.44
CA ARG A 185 20.97 -3.40 -3.52
C ARG A 185 20.08 -3.38 -4.75
N THR A 186 19.16 -4.34 -4.87
CA THR A 186 18.15 -4.44 -5.93
C THR A 186 16.77 -4.11 -5.36
N ALA A 187 16.66 -2.98 -4.66
CA ALA A 187 15.46 -2.64 -3.90
C ALA A 187 14.19 -2.62 -4.75
N GLY A 188 14.25 -2.26 -6.04
CA GLY A 188 13.19 -2.33 -7.06
C GLY A 188 13.45 -3.40 -8.12
N GLY A 189 14.51 -4.19 -7.96
CA GLY A 189 14.91 -5.26 -8.89
C GLY A 189 15.86 -4.82 -10.01
N TYR A 190 16.44 -3.62 -9.97
CA TYR A 190 17.32 -3.11 -11.03
C TYR A 190 18.81 -3.20 -10.67
N GLY A 191 19.14 -3.06 -9.40
CA GLY A 191 20.52 -2.98 -8.93
C GLY A 191 21.15 -1.62 -9.24
N PHE A 192 22.36 -1.38 -8.73
CA PHE A 192 23.07 -0.13 -8.97
C PHE A 192 24.59 -0.26 -8.94
N SER A 193 25.24 0.57 -9.76
CA SER A 193 26.69 0.76 -9.85
C SER A 193 27.19 1.87 -8.93
N ALA A 194 28.51 2.06 -8.82
CA ALA A 194 29.09 3.19 -8.09
C ALA A 194 28.69 4.55 -8.68
N LYS A 195 28.52 4.65 -10.00
CA LYS A 195 28.07 5.87 -10.69
C LYS A 195 26.63 6.24 -10.31
N ASP A 196 25.75 5.25 -10.23
CA ASP A 196 24.36 5.46 -9.82
C ASP A 196 24.27 5.93 -8.36
N LEU A 197 25.12 5.39 -7.48
CA LEU A 197 25.22 5.84 -6.09
C LEU A 197 25.75 7.27 -5.98
N ALA A 198 26.73 7.65 -6.80
CA ALA A 198 27.22 9.03 -6.86
C ALA A 198 26.10 9.99 -7.34
N ALA A 199 25.32 9.60 -8.35
CA ALA A 199 24.16 10.37 -8.79
C ALA A 199 23.09 10.50 -7.69
N ALA A 200 22.76 9.41 -6.97
CA ALA A 200 21.84 9.45 -5.84
C ALA A 200 22.33 10.41 -4.73
N LYS A 201 23.63 10.40 -4.43
CA LYS A 201 24.25 11.35 -3.49
C LYS A 201 24.12 12.80 -3.97
N ALA A 202 24.37 13.05 -5.25
CA ALA A 202 24.24 14.39 -5.83
C ALA A 202 22.78 14.88 -5.83
N ILE A 203 21.81 14.00 -6.07
CA ILE A 203 20.38 14.32 -5.97
C ILE A 203 20.00 14.65 -4.52
N ARG A 204 20.44 13.83 -3.56
CA ARG A 204 20.19 14.07 -2.12
C ARG A 204 20.76 15.39 -1.62
N ALA A 205 21.85 15.88 -2.22
CA ALA A 205 22.41 17.17 -1.85
C ALA A 205 21.54 18.37 -2.30
N LYS A 206 20.55 18.16 -3.17
CA LYS A 206 19.68 19.22 -3.71
C LYS A 206 18.39 19.46 -2.91
N GLY A 207 18.03 18.57 -1.97
CA GLY A 207 16.85 18.69 -1.11
C GLY A 207 16.89 17.69 0.04
#